data_AF-A0A1C6CGH4-F1
#
_entry.id   AF-A0A1C6CGH4-F1
#
_cell.length_a   1.000
_cell.length_b   1.000
_cell.length_c   1.000
_cell.angle_alpha   90.00
_cell.angle_beta   90.00
_cell.angle_gamma   90.00
#
_symmetry.space_group_name_H-M   'P 1'
#
loop_
_entity.id
_entity.type
_entity.pdbx_description
1 polymer ?
#
loop_
_entity_poly.entity_id
_entity_poly.type
_entity_poly.pdbx_seq_one_letter_code
_entity_poly.pdbx_strand_id
1 'polypeptide(L)'
;MKRCVYLFLLSILLVAGLTACGSGKAEQEVPSLTEIEGMTNDEAAEALSGFCRQDILDAWGKPGGGLSGLFGDIYDAPTLGGWVIVQYDIPATTSTDTDLNALPVSWVSLPAVS
;
A
#
# COMPACT_ATOMS: atom_id res chain seq x y z
N MET A 1 -44.03 18.85 11.87
CA MET A 1 -43.35 17.58 12.21
C MET A 1 -42.52 16.99 11.07
N LYS A 2 -42.93 17.05 9.79
CA LYS A 2 -42.15 16.46 8.67
C LYS A 2 -40.83 17.20 8.32
N ARG A 3 -40.73 18.51 8.59
CA ARG A 3 -39.52 19.33 8.33
C ARG A 3 -38.37 19.04 9.32
N CYS A 4 -38.68 18.74 10.59
CA CYS A 4 -37.66 18.38 11.59
C CYS A 4 -37.07 16.99 11.31
N VAL A 5 -37.90 16.05 10.81
CA VAL A 5 -37.44 14.71 10.42
C VAL A 5 -36.51 14.78 9.19
N TYR A 6 -36.80 15.66 8.22
CA TYR A 6 -35.92 15.86 7.07
C TYR A 6 -34.56 16.44 7.45
N LEU A 7 -34.51 17.40 8.39
CA LEU A 7 -33.24 17.96 8.89
C LEU A 7 -32.44 16.94 9.70
N PHE A 8 -33.11 16.04 10.42
CA PHE A 8 -32.47 14.94 11.14
C PHE A 8 -31.91 13.86 10.19
N LEU A 9 -32.62 13.56 9.09
CA LEU A 9 -32.14 12.62 8.07
C LEU A 9 -30.99 13.21 7.24
N LEU A 10 -31.02 14.50 6.91
CA LEU A 10 -29.94 15.18 6.19
C LEU A 10 -28.63 15.25 7.00
N SER A 11 -28.74 15.39 8.32
CA SER A 11 -27.58 15.40 9.22
C SER A 11 -26.93 14.02 9.37
N ILE A 12 -27.72 12.94 9.39
CA ILE A 12 -27.19 11.56 9.38
C ILE A 12 -26.47 11.25 8.06
N LEU A 13 -27.01 11.72 6.92
CA LEU A 13 -26.38 11.52 5.61
C LEU A 13 -25.05 12.28 5.46
N LEU A 14 -24.93 13.44 6.10
CA LEU A 14 -23.70 14.23 6.13
C LEU A 14 -22.60 13.57 6.98
N VAL A 15 -22.95 12.83 8.05
CA VAL A 15 -21.97 12.08 8.86
C VAL A 15 -21.48 10.82 8.12
N ALA A 16 -22.33 10.16 7.33
CA ALA A 16 -21.95 8.99 6.54
C ALA A 16 -21.12 9.33 5.29
N GLY A 17 -21.18 10.58 4.80
CA GLY A 17 -20.36 11.06 3.67
C GLY A 17 -19.00 11.65 4.07
N LEU A 18 -18.74 11.80 5.37
CA LEU A 18 -17.53 12.41 5.94
C LEU A 18 -16.64 11.43 6.71
N THR A 19 -16.92 10.13 6.69
CA THR A 19 -15.85 9.12 6.83
C THR A 19 -15.05 9.06 5.54
N ALA A 20 -14.45 10.21 5.23
CA ALA A 20 -13.22 10.30 4.50
C ALA A 20 -12.22 9.30 5.11
N CYS A 21 -11.41 8.72 4.22
CA CYS A 21 -10.11 8.10 4.47
C CYS A 21 -9.53 8.49 5.85
N GLY A 22 -9.82 7.66 6.85
CA GLY A 22 -9.61 7.95 8.26
C GLY A 22 -9.99 6.72 9.05
N SER A 23 -9.60 5.56 8.53
CA SER A 23 -9.66 4.32 9.28
C SER A 23 -8.66 4.47 10.41
N GLY A 24 -9.15 4.59 11.64
CA GLY A 24 -8.39 4.45 12.87
C GLY A 24 -7.85 3.01 13.01
N LYS A 25 -7.04 2.59 12.06
CA LYS A 25 -6.05 1.54 12.24
C LYS A 25 -5.05 2.14 13.22
N ALA A 26 -4.73 1.44 14.31
CA ALA A 26 -3.47 1.68 15.01
C ALA A 26 -2.41 1.95 13.94
N GLU A 27 -1.63 3.04 14.08
CA GLU A 27 -0.61 3.46 13.10
C GLU A 27 0.14 2.21 12.66
N GLN A 28 -0.28 1.64 11.53
CA GLN A 28 0.22 0.34 11.13
C GLN A 28 1.53 0.69 10.48
N GLU A 29 2.62 0.47 11.19
CA GLU A 29 3.93 0.73 10.63
C GLU A 29 4.20 -0.27 9.51
N VAL A 30 4.86 0.20 8.47
CA VAL A 30 5.33 -0.67 7.40
C VAL A 30 6.33 -1.65 8.02
N PRO A 31 6.13 -2.98 7.90
CA PRO A 31 7.08 -3.96 8.41
C PRO A 31 8.48 -3.69 7.85
N SER A 32 9.51 -3.90 8.65
CA SER A 32 10.89 -3.74 8.18
C SER A 32 11.23 -4.76 7.10
N LEU A 33 12.22 -4.44 6.25
CA LEU A 33 12.70 -5.38 5.22
C LEU A 33 13.11 -6.75 5.79
N THR A 34 13.74 -6.77 6.96
CA THR A 34 14.12 -8.02 7.64
C THR A 34 12.92 -8.83 8.13
N GLU A 35 11.83 -8.18 8.55
CA GLU A 35 10.59 -8.88 8.90
C GLU A 35 9.93 -9.47 7.65
N ILE A 36 9.91 -8.72 6.55
CA ILE A 36 9.37 -9.16 5.25
C ILE A 36 10.15 -10.38 4.71
N GLU A 37 11.48 -10.39 4.81
CA GLU A 37 12.31 -11.54 4.42
C GLU A 37 11.97 -12.83 5.18
N GLY A 38 11.47 -12.72 6.41
CA GLY A 38 11.06 -13.87 7.22
C GLY A 38 9.70 -14.46 6.83
N MET A 39 8.99 -13.83 5.89
CA MET A 39 7.65 -14.23 5.46
C MET A 39 7.69 -15.07 4.18
N THR A 40 6.55 -15.67 3.84
CA THR A 40 6.29 -16.12 2.48
C THR A 40 5.86 -14.95 1.58
N ASN A 41 5.93 -15.13 0.25
CA ASN A 41 5.49 -14.10 -0.70
C ASN A 41 4.05 -13.63 -0.44
N ASP A 42 3.14 -14.57 -0.14
CA ASP A 42 1.72 -14.26 0.09
C ASP A 42 1.53 -13.49 1.41
N GLU A 43 2.21 -13.91 2.48
CA GLU A 43 2.17 -13.21 3.76
C GLU A 43 2.75 -11.79 3.67
N ALA A 44 3.85 -11.62 2.94
CA ALA A 44 4.44 -10.32 2.69
C ALA A 44 3.53 -9.42 1.86
N ALA A 45 2.86 -9.97 0.84
CA ALA A 45 1.89 -9.22 0.03
C ALA A 45 0.69 -8.78 0.88
N GLU A 46 0.14 -9.67 1.71
CA GLU A 46 -0.97 -9.32 2.62
C GLU A 46 -0.55 -8.27 3.65
N ALA A 47 0.65 -8.41 4.23
CA ALA A 47 1.19 -7.45 5.18
C ALA A 47 1.36 -6.06 4.56
N LEU A 48 1.69 -6.00 3.27
CA LEU A 48 1.93 -4.74 2.55
C LEU A 48 0.71 -4.18 1.80
N SER A 49 -0.34 -4.98 1.58
CA SER A 49 -1.53 -4.63 0.76
C SER A 49 -2.25 -3.33 1.15
N GLY A 50 -2.09 -2.88 2.39
CA GLY A 50 -2.69 -1.66 2.91
C GLY A 50 -1.87 -0.40 2.70
N PHE A 51 -0.65 -0.51 2.19
CA PHE A 51 0.30 0.59 2.04
C PHE A 51 0.43 1.03 0.59
N CYS A 52 0.60 2.33 0.40
CA CYS A 52 0.99 2.88 -0.88
C CYS A 52 2.51 2.89 -1.03
N ARG A 53 2.98 3.06 -2.27
CA ARG A 53 4.42 3.18 -2.56
C ARG A 53 5.11 4.25 -1.70
N GLN A 54 4.46 5.38 -1.42
CA GLN A 54 5.07 6.42 -0.58
C GLN A 54 5.37 5.90 0.83
N ASP A 55 4.47 5.13 1.43
CA ASP A 55 4.69 4.55 2.76
C ASP A 55 5.90 3.61 2.74
N ILE A 56 6.05 2.81 1.68
CA ILE A 56 7.22 1.92 1.50
C ILE A 56 8.52 2.72 1.36
N LEU A 57 8.50 3.80 0.57
CA LEU A 57 9.67 4.69 0.41
C LEU A 57 10.05 5.39 1.71
N ASP A 58 9.06 5.80 2.50
CA ASP A 58 9.29 6.47 3.78
C ASP A 58 9.89 5.50 4.81
N ALA A 59 9.47 4.23 4.78
CA ALA A 59 9.96 3.20 5.69
C ALA A 59 11.31 2.61 5.29
N TRP A 60 11.51 2.30 4.01
CA TRP A 60 12.68 1.55 3.52
C TRP A 60 13.69 2.42 2.77
N GLY A 61 13.31 3.65 2.44
CA GLY A 61 14.12 4.57 1.65
C GLY A 61 14.03 4.28 0.15
N LYS A 62 15.01 4.81 -0.59
CA LYS A 62 15.04 4.69 -2.04
C LYS A 62 15.40 3.25 -2.45
N PRO A 63 14.65 2.63 -3.39
CA PRO A 63 14.99 1.31 -3.90
C PRO A 63 16.30 1.32 -4.70
N GLY A 64 16.99 0.18 -4.71
CA GLY A 64 18.22 -0.05 -5.46
C GLY A 64 17.99 -0.04 -6.98
N GLY A 65 16.77 -0.39 -7.41
CA GLY A 65 16.35 -0.33 -8.81
C GLY A 65 14.83 -0.34 -8.96
N GLY A 66 14.38 -0.21 -10.19
CA GLY A 66 12.97 -0.38 -10.56
C GLY A 66 12.86 -1.28 -11.78
N LEU A 67 11.75 -2.00 -11.90
CA LEU A 67 11.50 -2.81 -13.09
C LEU A 67 11.06 -1.88 -14.24
N SER A 68 11.74 -1.96 -15.39
CA SER A 68 11.34 -1.19 -16.56
C SER A 68 10.01 -1.72 -17.10
N GLY A 69 8.93 -0.94 -16.98
CA GLY A 69 7.61 -1.27 -17.53
C GLY A 69 6.70 -2.11 -16.61
N LEU A 70 7.22 -2.67 -15.51
CA LEU A 70 6.44 -3.21 -14.41
C LEU A 70 6.59 -2.21 -13.26
N PHE A 71 5.52 -1.55 -12.84
CA PHE A 71 5.58 -0.53 -11.81
C PHE A 71 5.90 -1.19 -10.47
N GLY A 72 7.19 -1.35 -10.19
CA GLY A 72 7.68 -2.07 -9.03
C GLY A 72 9.11 -1.67 -8.66
N ASP A 73 9.35 -1.70 -7.35
CA ASP A 73 10.59 -1.32 -6.71
C ASP A 73 11.38 -2.57 -6.32
N ILE A 74 12.71 -2.47 -6.42
CA ILE A 74 13.64 -3.54 -6.08
C ILE A 74 14.50 -3.07 -4.91
N TYR A 75 14.39 -3.78 -3.80
CA TYR A 75 15.19 -3.57 -2.60
C TYR A 75 16.19 -4.70 -2.43
N ASP A 76 17.39 -4.39 -1.96
CA ASP A 76 18.34 -5.42 -1.57
C ASP A 76 17.85 -6.11 -0.30
N ALA A 77 17.85 -7.44 -0.32
CA ALA A 77 17.46 -8.27 0.82
C ALA A 77 18.59 -8.23 1.87
N PRO A 78 18.41 -7.54 3.02
CA PRO A 78 19.51 -7.29 3.96
C PRO A 78 20.08 -8.54 4.63
N THR A 79 19.29 -9.61 4.80
CA THR A 79 19.74 -10.82 5.52
C THR A 79 19.84 -12.06 4.65
N LEU A 80 18.94 -12.22 3.68
CA LEU A 80 18.92 -13.41 2.81
C LEU A 80 19.87 -13.28 1.62
N GLY A 81 20.23 -12.05 1.24
CA GLY A 81 20.86 -11.77 -0.04
C GLY A 81 19.86 -11.91 -1.20
N GLY A 82 20.19 -11.33 -2.36
CA GLY A 82 19.25 -11.20 -3.47
C GLY A 82 18.35 -9.98 -3.32
N TRP A 83 17.10 -10.08 -3.81
CA TRP A 83 16.22 -8.92 -3.96
C TRP A 83 14.80 -9.18 -3.45
N VAL A 84 14.26 -8.19 -2.75
CA VAL A 84 12.82 -8.05 -2.47
C VAL A 84 12.20 -7.18 -3.55
N ILE A 85 11.20 -7.69 -4.25
CA ILE A 85 10.49 -6.97 -5.31
C ILE A 85 9.10 -6.62 -4.81
N VAL A 86 8.76 -5.33 -4.81
CA VAL A 86 7.42 -4.83 -4.49
C VAL A 86 6.78 -4.32 -5.76
N GLN A 87 5.62 -4.86 -6.12
CA GLN A 87 4.84 -4.43 -7.28
C GLN A 87 3.58 -3.72 -6.83
N TYR A 88 3.20 -2.68 -7.57
CA TYR A 88 2.04 -1.84 -7.26
C TYR A 88 0.87 -2.15 -8.18
N ASP A 89 -0.36 -1.97 -7.68
CA ASP A 89 -1.57 -2.11 -8.49
C ASP A 89 -1.71 -0.92 -9.44
N ILE A 90 -1.69 -1.21 -10.74
CA ILE A 90 -1.74 -0.20 -11.78
C ILE A 90 -3.15 -0.22 -12.37
N PRO A 91 -3.91 0.88 -12.27
CA PRO A 91 -5.25 0.91 -12.83
C PRO A 91 -5.20 0.67 -14.34
N ALA A 92 -6.14 -0.13 -14.85
CA ALA A 92 -6.20 -0.54 -16.26
C ALA A 92 -6.31 0.62 -17.26
N THR A 93 -6.71 1.81 -16.80
CA THR A 93 -6.79 3.05 -17.60
C THR A 93 -5.60 3.97 -17.34
N THR A 94 -4.42 3.39 -17.09
CA THR A 94 -3.23 4.15 -16.73
C THR A 94 -2.91 5.17 -17.80
N SER A 95 -3.02 6.44 -17.42
CA SER A 95 -2.51 7.56 -18.20
C SER A 95 -1.10 7.88 -17.68
N THR A 96 -0.30 8.60 -18.46
CA THR A 96 1.02 9.08 -18.04
C THR A 96 1.01 9.95 -16.77
N ASP A 97 -0.17 10.39 -16.31
CA ASP A 97 -0.37 11.20 -15.11
C ASP A 97 -0.71 10.39 -13.85
N THR A 98 -0.71 9.05 -13.90
CA THR A 98 -0.94 8.25 -12.69
C THR A 98 0.18 8.47 -11.68
N ASP A 99 -0.18 8.97 -10.50
CA ASP A 99 0.76 9.14 -9.39
C ASP A 99 1.16 7.76 -8.84
N LEU A 100 2.36 7.33 -9.21
CA LEU A 100 2.95 6.07 -8.80
C LEU A 100 3.11 5.97 -7.27
N ASN A 101 3.29 7.08 -6.57
CA ASN A 101 3.51 7.06 -5.12
C ASN A 101 2.23 6.75 -4.34
N ALA A 102 1.07 7.01 -4.94
CA ALA A 102 -0.24 6.70 -4.36
C ALA A 102 -0.74 5.29 -4.67
N LEU A 103 -0.01 4.51 -5.49
CA LEU A 103 -0.45 3.16 -5.86
C LEU A 103 -0.24 2.18 -4.71
N PRO A 104 -1.24 1.34 -4.40
CA PRO A 104 -1.14 0.33 -3.35
C PRO A 104 -0.26 -0.83 -3.78
N VAL A 105 0.36 -1.52 -2.82
CA VAL A 105 1.08 -2.76 -3.09
C VAL A 105 0.09 -3.85 -3.55
N SER A 106 0.42 -4.52 -4.65
CA SER A 106 -0.37 -5.61 -5.22
C SER A 106 0.30 -6.97 -5.03
N TRP A 107 1.63 -7.01 -5.06
CA TRP A 107 2.37 -8.26 -5.02
C TRP A 107 3.80 -8.08 -4.51
N VAL A 108 4.33 -9.12 -3.86
CA VAL A 108 5.69 -9.14 -3.33
C VAL A 108 6.41 -10.42 -3.77
N SER A 109 7.67 -10.28 -4.17
CA SER A 109 8.60 -11.39 -4.38
C SER A 109 9.74 -11.33 -3.38
N LEU A 110 9.96 -12.43 -2.69
CA LEU A 110 11.10 -12.62 -1.80
C LEU A 110 12.13 -13.55 -2.46
N PRO A 111 13.43 -13.41 -2.13
CA PRO A 111 14.44 -14.33 -2.61
C PRO A 111 14.14 -15.75 -2.11
N ALA A 112 14.34 -16.75 -2.96
CA ALA A 112 14.17 -18.15 -2.56
C ALA A 112 15.26 -18.53 -1.55
N VAL A 113 14.85 -18.99 -0.37
CA VAL A 113 15.78 -19.54 0.63
C VAL A 113 16.21 -20.93 0.15
N SER A 114 17.48 -21.07 -0.23
CA SER A 114 18.10 -22.32 -0.68
C SER A 114 18.50 -23.25 0.46
#